data_AF-A0A1J5BN30-F1
#
_entry.id   AF-A0A1J5BN30-F1
#
_cell.length_a   1.000
_cell.length_b   1.000
_cell.length_c   1.000
_cell.angle_alpha   90.00
_cell.angle_beta   90.00
_cell.angle_gamma   90.00
#
_symmetry.space_group_name_H-M   'P 1'
#
loop_
_entity.id
_entity.type
_entity.pdbx_description
1 polymer ?
#
loop_
_entity_poly.entity_id
_entity_poly.type
_entity_poly.pdbx_seq_one_letter_code
_entity_poly.pdbx_strand_id
1 'polypeptide(L)'
;MSHNCANIISADMLYPFDARGVAKRFRHAAIFGALDSLHPGETMRFVNDHDPLPLLAQLMERYGDAIEISYVAREPGQIVIDFARK
;
A
#
# COMPACT_ATOMS: atom_id res chain seq x y z
N MET A 1 -18.40 16.58 -23.12
CA MET A 1 -17.87 15.27 -22.68
C MET A 1 -16.92 15.55 -21.53
N SER A 2 -17.47 15.63 -20.32
CA SER A 2 -16.72 16.09 -19.14
C SER A 2 -16.06 14.88 -18.49
N HIS A 3 -14.76 14.71 -18.72
CA HIS A 3 -13.96 13.75 -17.99
C HIS A 3 -13.72 14.32 -16.58
N ASN A 4 -14.52 13.87 -15.62
CA ASN A 4 -14.34 14.20 -14.21
C ASN A 4 -13.16 13.37 -13.65
N CYS A 5 -11.95 13.74 -14.06
CA CYS A 5 -10.72 13.25 -13.44
C CYS A 5 -10.51 14.06 -12.14
N ALA A 6 -11.40 13.88 -11.17
CA ALA A 6 -11.21 14.38 -9.82
C ALA A 6 -10.13 13.51 -9.15
N ASN A 7 -8.90 13.67 -9.61
CA ASN A 7 -7.73 13.19 -8.91
C ASN A 7 -7.48 14.19 -7.78
N ILE A 8 -8.18 13.99 -6.67
CA ILE A 8 -8.02 14.75 -5.45
C ILE A 8 -6.67 14.30 -4.87
N ILE A 9 -5.57 14.82 -5.40
CA ILE A 9 -4.27 14.75 -4.74
C ILE A 9 -4.33 15.79 -3.62
N SER A 10 -4.94 15.41 -2.50
CA SER A 10 -4.69 16.08 -1.23
C SER A 10 -3.20 15.92 -0.91
N ALA A 11 -2.59 16.96 -0.37
CA ALA A 11 -1.16 17.15 -0.13
C ALA A 11 -0.55 16.24 0.96
N ASP A 12 -1.03 15.01 1.08
CA ASP A 12 -0.43 13.92 1.83
C ASP A 12 0.39 13.10 0.83
N MET A 13 1.67 12.80 1.12
CA MET A 13 2.59 12.08 0.23
C MET A 13 2.15 10.61 0.11
N LEU A 14 1.03 10.40 -0.57
CA LEU A 14 0.32 9.13 -0.68
C LEU A 14 0.63 8.50 -2.03
N TYR A 15 1.43 7.43 -2.01
CA TYR A 15 1.89 6.72 -3.19
C TYR A 15 0.99 5.51 -3.46
N PRO A 16 0.14 5.54 -4.50
CA PRO A 16 -0.69 4.40 -4.86
C PRO A 16 0.17 3.27 -5.45
N PHE A 17 0.01 2.07 -4.92
CA PHE A 17 0.66 0.84 -5.36
C PHE A 17 -0.39 -0.24 -5.62
N ASP A 18 -0.57 -0.60 -6.89
CA ASP A 18 -1.48 -1.66 -7.30
C ASP A 18 -0.74 -3.00 -7.46
N ALA A 19 -0.96 -3.92 -6.52
CA ALA A 19 -0.35 -5.25 -6.54
C ALA A 19 -0.99 -6.19 -7.57
N ARG A 20 -2.18 -5.87 -8.10
CA ARG A 20 -2.90 -6.71 -9.08
C ARG A 20 -2.16 -6.74 -10.41
N GLY A 21 -1.52 -5.63 -10.78
CA GLY A 21 -0.68 -5.52 -11.99
C GLY A 21 0.72 -6.13 -11.83
N VAL A 22 1.18 -6.37 -10.60
CA VAL A 22 2.51 -6.92 -10.32
C VAL A 22 2.45 -8.45 -10.26
N ALA A 23 3.25 -9.11 -11.10
CA ALA A 23 3.35 -10.57 -11.10
C ALA A 23 3.73 -11.10 -9.71
N LYS A 24 3.11 -12.20 -9.29
CA LYS A 24 3.23 -12.80 -7.93
C LYS A 24 4.68 -12.93 -7.44
N ARG A 25 5.61 -13.29 -8.34
CA ARG A 25 7.04 -13.47 -8.03
C ARG A 25 7.76 -12.16 -7.65
N PHE A 26 7.31 -11.02 -8.15
CA PHE A 26 7.93 -9.72 -7.89
C PHE A 26 7.20 -8.90 -6.85
N ARG A 27 5.94 -9.24 -6.55
CA ARG A 27 5.09 -8.48 -5.63
C ARG A 27 5.73 -8.25 -4.27
N HIS A 28 6.32 -9.28 -3.66
CA HIS A 28 7.02 -9.13 -2.39
C HIS A 28 8.15 -8.11 -2.50
N ALA A 29 9.10 -8.32 -3.43
CA ALA A 29 10.25 -7.44 -3.59
C ALA A 29 9.84 -5.99 -3.89
N ALA A 30 8.80 -5.79 -4.71
CA ALA A 30 8.30 -4.46 -5.05
C ALA A 30 7.66 -3.74 -3.86
N ILE A 31 6.87 -4.45 -3.03
CA ILE A 31 6.25 -3.85 -1.84
C ILE A 31 7.31 -3.51 -0.79
N PHE A 32 8.23 -4.45 -0.53
CA PHE A 32 9.33 -4.20 0.41
C PHE A 32 10.21 -3.04 -0.07
N GLY A 33 10.57 -2.99 -1.35
CA GLY A 33 11.36 -1.89 -1.89
C GLY A 33 10.63 -0.55 -1.86
N ALA A 34 9.33 -0.53 -2.15
CA ALA A 34 8.52 0.69 -2.06
C ALA A 34 8.42 1.19 -0.61
N LEU A 35 8.18 0.29 0.36
CA LEU A 35 8.15 0.63 1.78
C LEU A 35 9.51 1.07 2.33
N ASP A 36 10.60 0.48 1.83
CA ASP A 36 11.97 0.86 2.19
C ASP A 36 12.35 2.24 1.63
N SER A 37 11.75 2.62 0.50
CA SER A 37 11.97 3.92 -0.14
C SER A 37 11.10 5.05 0.45
N LEU A 38 10.12 4.74 1.31
CA LEU A 38 9.28 5.74 1.97
C LEU A 38 10.06 6.43 3.08
N HIS A 39 9.98 7.74 3.13
CA HIS A 39 10.47 8.56 4.23
C HIS A 39 9.43 8.63 5.36
N PRO A 40 9.86 8.86 6.62
CA PRO A 40 8.94 9.12 7.73
C PRO A 40 7.97 10.27 7.40
N GLY A 41 6.68 10.01 7.56
CA GLY A 41 5.59 10.91 7.15
C GLY A 41 5.01 10.64 5.76
N GLU A 42 5.61 9.76 4.96
CA GLU A 42 5.05 9.32 3.69
C GLU A 42 4.16 8.08 3.85
N THR A 43 3.13 7.99 3.01
CA THR A 43 2.15 6.91 3.04
C THR A 43 2.12 6.19 1.70
N MET A 44 2.07 4.86 1.71
CA MET A 44 1.90 4.05 0.52
C MET A 44 0.56 3.32 0.58
N ARG A 45 -0.29 3.57 -0.42
CA ARG A 45 -1.59 2.91 -0.55
C ARG A 45 -1.47 1.64 -1.36
N PHE A 46 -1.53 0.51 -0.70
CA PHE A 46 -1.49 -0.80 -1.28
C PHE A 46 -2.88 -1.32 -1.66
N VAL A 47 -3.05 -1.72 -2.92
CA VAL A 47 -4.29 -2.31 -3.43
C VAL A 47 -4.04 -3.75 -3.89
N ASN A 48 -4.80 -4.70 -3.37
CA ASN A 48 -4.73 -6.11 -3.77
C ASN A 48 -6.13 -6.75 -3.85
N ASP A 49 -6.23 -7.80 -4.64
CA ASP A 49 -7.50 -8.52 -4.87
C ASP A 49 -7.91 -9.40 -3.66
N HIS A 50 -6.94 -9.84 -2.85
CA HIS A 50 -7.15 -10.68 -1.67
C HIS A 50 -6.37 -10.18 -0.46
N ASP A 51 -6.74 -10.64 0.75
CA ASP A 51 -6.06 -10.28 1.99
C ASP A 51 -4.62 -10.84 2.01
N PRO A 52 -3.56 -10.01 2.03
CA PRO A 52 -2.18 -10.45 2.02
C PRO A 52 -1.67 -10.72 3.45
N LEU A 53 -2.39 -11.51 4.25
CA LEU A 53 -2.03 -11.84 5.64
C LEU A 53 -0.56 -12.25 5.84
N PRO A 54 0.03 -13.16 5.03
CA PRO A 54 1.45 -13.54 5.22
C PRO A 54 2.44 -12.42 4.88
N LEU A 55 2.06 -11.47 4.03
CA LEU A 55 2.89 -10.30 3.75
C LEU A 55 2.84 -9.32 4.93
N LEU A 56 1.65 -9.07 5.47
CA LEU A 56 1.47 -8.18 6.62
C LEU A 56 2.23 -8.67 7.84
N ALA A 57 2.19 -9.98 8.10
CA ALA A 57 3.01 -10.59 9.16
C ALA A 57 4.50 -10.28 8.97
N GLN A 58 5.05 -10.49 7.77
CA GLN A 58 6.46 -10.21 7.49
C GLN A 58 6.81 -8.71 7.60
N LEU A 59 5.87 -7.83 7.23
CA LEU A 59 6.04 -6.39 7.38
C LEU A 59 6.05 -5.98 8.86
N MET A 60 5.15 -6.54 9.67
CA MET A 60 5.14 -6.33 11.11
C MET A 60 6.40 -6.90 11.78
N GLU A 61 6.89 -8.06 11.34
CA GLU A 61 8.13 -8.64 11.88
C GLU A 61 9.38 -7.81 11.52
N ARG A 62 9.43 -7.24 10.31
CA ARG A 62 10.59 -6.47 9.82
C ARG A 62 10.57 -5.01 10.30
N TYR A 63 9.43 -4.35 10.18
CA TYR A 63 9.29 -2.91 10.42
C TYR A 63 8.56 -2.61 11.72
N GLY A 64 7.68 -3.48 12.19
CA GLY A 64 7.01 -3.35 13.49
C GLY A 64 6.37 -1.98 13.68
N ASP A 65 6.84 -1.25 14.68
CA ASP A 65 6.36 0.09 15.03
C ASP A 65 6.86 1.21 14.09
N ALA A 66 7.82 0.92 13.20
CA ALA A 66 8.33 1.90 12.23
C ALA A 66 7.34 2.17 11.07
N ILE A 67 6.32 1.33 10.91
CA ILE A 67 5.24 1.53 9.94
C ILE A 67 3.88 1.42 10.63
N GLU A 68 2.93 2.21 10.17
CA GLU A 68 1.54 2.12 10.54
C GLU A 68 0.75 1.45 9.43
N ILE A 69 0.01 0.39 9.77
CA ILE A 69 -0.82 -0.37 8.84
C ILE A 69 -2.28 0.00 9.09
N SER A 70 -2.92 0.67 8.14
CA SER A 70 -4.32 1.09 8.24
C SER A 70 -5.15 0.48 7.12
N TYR A 71 -6.23 -0.20 7.45
CA TYR A 71 -7.14 -0.77 6.45
C TYR A 71 -8.14 0.30 6.00
N VAL A 72 -8.09 0.66 4.72
CA VAL A 72 -9.03 1.62 4.12
C VAL A 72 -10.27 0.89 3.61
N ALA A 73 -10.07 -0.27 2.97
CA ALA A 73 -11.14 -1.12 2.46
C ALA A 73 -10.73 -2.59 2.58
N ARG A 74 -11.68 -3.43 2.99
CA ARG A 74 -11.46 -4.86 3.15
C ARG A 74 -12.63 -5.65 2.58
N GLU A 75 -12.82 -5.50 1.27
CA GLU A 75 -13.91 -6.13 0.53
C GLU A 75 -13.37 -7.28 -0.33
N PRO A 76 -14.14 -8.36 -0.53
CA PRO A 76 -13.72 -9.45 -1.42
C PRO A 76 -13.51 -8.93 -2.86
N GLY A 77 -12.27 -9.01 -3.37
CA GLY A 77 -11.86 -8.46 -4.67
C GLY A 77 -11.27 -7.04 -4.60
N GLN A 78 -11.38 -6.37 -3.46
CA GLN A 78 -10.83 -5.03 -3.24
C GLN A 78 -10.35 -4.86 -1.79
N ILE A 79 -9.08 -5.18 -1.58
CA ILE A 79 -8.37 -4.91 -0.33
C ILE A 79 -7.47 -3.69 -0.54
N VAL A 80 -7.69 -2.66 0.27
CA VAL A 80 -6.92 -1.41 0.26
C VAL A 80 -6.35 -1.17 1.65
N ILE A 81 -5.03 -1.07 1.72
CA ILE A 81 -4.26 -0.89 2.96
C ILE A 81 -3.35 0.31 2.76
N ASP A 82 -3.39 1.28 3.68
CA ASP A 82 -2.42 2.36 3.75
C ASP A 82 -1.30 1.97 4.71
N PHE A 83 -0.07 2.07 4.22
CA PHE A 83 1.16 1.89 4.98
C PHE A 83 1.83 3.25 5.18
N ALA A 84 1.75 3.82 6.36
CA ALA A 84 2.43 5.08 6.68
C ALA A 84 3.77 4.80 7.37
N ARG A 85 4.84 5.49 6.98
CA ARG A 85 6.13 5.39 7.68
C ARG A 85 6.13 6.37 8.86
N LYS A 86 6.48 5.89 10.06
CA LYS A 86 6.67 6.75 11.25
C LYS A 86 8.09 7.29 11.31
#